data_AF-A0A382QWE2-F1
#
_entry.id   AF-A0A382QWE2-F1
#
_cell.length_a   1.000
_cell.length_b   1.000
_cell.length_c   1.000
_cell.angle_alpha   90.00
_cell.angle_beta   90.00
_cell.angle_gamma   90.00
#
_symmetry.space_group_name_H-M   'P 1'
#
loop_
_entity.id
_entity.type
_entity.pdbx_description
1 polymer ?
#
loop_
_entity_poly.entity_id
_entity_poly.type
_entity_poly.pdbx_seq_one_letter_code
_entity_poly.pdbx_strand_id
1 'polypeptide(L)'
;MKTYSLLLFLLISTQLNAECTLDECGPPPMMPSYLCFDGATMAGPGDCIQNAAGQCYWEIITCPAISGYLRTIEASFCMDECSQYHIETEIDPYFGSINVIPGDSNLDDMDSYIDRFVEVNLGPQFSCVECSAFVIEQINLSNNCQYPVDCFQDPCLVETCPAYPNADCVSNYCGGCHADYYNINGQLITDCGDTSSCTGANPAGCFQNGCPDGYECIDD
;
A
#
# COMPACT_ATOMS: atom_id res chain seq x y z
N MET A 1 58.80 46.83 -33.74
CA MET A 1 58.20 47.09 -32.41
C MET A 1 56.94 46.23 -32.34
N LYS A 2 57.06 44.96 -31.93
CA LYS A 2 56.77 44.48 -30.56
C LYS A 2 55.53 45.12 -29.94
N THR A 3 54.43 44.38 -29.97
CA THR A 3 53.44 44.37 -28.89
C THR A 3 52.83 42.99 -28.86
N TYR A 4 53.32 42.17 -27.92
CA TYR A 4 52.73 40.92 -27.51
C TYR A 4 51.40 41.26 -26.83
N SER A 5 50.27 40.82 -27.39
CA SER A 5 49.00 40.85 -26.66
C SER A 5 48.81 39.48 -26.03
N LEU A 6 48.87 39.47 -24.69
CA LEU A 6 48.83 38.29 -23.85
C LEU A 6 47.62 37.41 -24.17
N LEU A 7 47.87 36.09 -24.22
CA LEU A 7 46.84 35.08 -24.10
C LEU A 7 46.07 35.33 -22.79
N LEU A 8 44.81 35.75 -22.92
CA LEU A 8 43.86 35.66 -21.83
C LEU A 8 43.34 34.21 -21.85
N PHE A 9 43.99 33.32 -21.09
CA PHE A 9 43.40 32.05 -20.71
C PHE A 9 42.14 32.38 -19.91
N LEU A 10 40.98 32.29 -20.56
CA LEU A 10 39.71 32.15 -19.87
C LEU A 10 39.81 30.85 -19.07
N LEU A 11 40.07 31.00 -17.77
CA LEU A 11 39.72 30.01 -16.75
C LEU A 11 38.20 29.87 -16.85
N ILE A 12 37.76 28.95 -17.71
CA ILE A 12 36.41 28.43 -17.67
C ILE A 12 36.39 27.60 -16.38
N SER A 13 36.07 28.27 -15.29
CA SER A 13 35.60 27.65 -14.06
C SER A 13 34.23 27.04 -14.37
N THR A 14 34.20 25.96 -15.15
CA THR A 14 33.04 25.07 -15.13
C THR A 14 32.99 24.54 -13.72
N GLN A 15 31.94 24.92 -13.02
CA GLN A 15 31.58 24.44 -11.70
C GLN A 15 31.79 22.92 -11.69
N LEU A 16 32.65 22.42 -10.78
CA LEU A 16 32.70 20.99 -10.50
C LEU A 16 31.28 20.63 -10.09
N ASN A 17 30.59 19.84 -10.90
CA ASN A 17 29.36 19.21 -10.45
C ASN A 17 29.70 18.50 -9.14
N ALA A 18 28.82 18.67 -8.15
CA ALA A 18 28.80 17.91 -6.93
C ALA A 18 28.46 16.44 -7.27
N GLU A 19 29.40 15.73 -7.89
CA GLU A 19 29.31 14.31 -8.22
C GLU A 19 30.14 13.55 -7.19
N CYS A 20 29.47 12.77 -6.35
CA CYS A 20 30.14 11.86 -5.41
C CYS A 20 30.87 10.76 -6.17
N THR A 21 32.06 10.41 -5.70
CA THR A 21 32.76 9.22 -6.17
C THR A 21 32.15 7.97 -5.51
N LEU A 22 32.21 6.81 -6.19
CA LEU A 22 31.67 5.55 -5.65
C LEU A 22 32.27 5.17 -4.29
N ASP A 23 33.53 5.54 -4.05
CA ASP A 23 34.22 5.27 -2.79
C ASP A 23 33.63 6.07 -1.60
N GLU A 24 33.02 7.23 -1.86
CA GLU A 24 32.44 8.11 -0.83
C GLU A 24 31.07 7.62 -0.34
N CYS A 25 30.30 6.93 -1.18
CA CYS A 25 29.04 6.28 -0.78
C CYS A 25 29.26 4.96 -0.03
N GLY A 26 30.47 4.41 -0.08
CA GLY A 26 30.79 3.10 0.49
C GLY A 26 30.18 1.94 -0.33
N PRO A 27 30.21 0.71 0.23
CA PRO A 27 29.66 -0.46 -0.46
C PRO A 27 28.18 -0.26 -0.81
N PRO A 28 27.73 -0.69 -2.00
CA PRO A 28 26.33 -0.61 -2.36
C PRO A 28 25.47 -1.43 -1.38
N PRO A 29 24.24 -0.98 -1.07
CA PRO A 29 23.30 -1.75 -0.28
C PRO A 29 23.03 -3.10 -0.93
N MET A 30 23.03 -4.19 -0.14
CA MET A 30 22.71 -5.54 -0.62
C MET A 30 21.19 -5.75 -0.78
N MET A 31 20.47 -4.77 -1.33
CA MET A 31 19.05 -4.90 -1.62
C MET A 31 18.86 -5.23 -3.11
N PRO A 32 17.82 -6.01 -3.47
CA PRO A 32 17.57 -6.38 -4.85
C PRO A 32 17.14 -5.17 -5.68
N SER A 33 17.46 -5.21 -6.97
CA SER A 33 16.84 -4.33 -7.97
C SER A 33 15.81 -5.10 -8.77
N TYR A 34 14.65 -4.50 -9.02
CA TYR A 34 13.57 -5.12 -9.80
C TYR A 34 12.82 -4.08 -10.63
N LEU A 35 12.22 -4.53 -11.74
CA LEU A 35 11.38 -3.71 -12.59
C LEU A 35 10.01 -3.54 -11.93
N CYS A 36 9.57 -2.29 -11.78
CA CYS A 36 8.27 -1.96 -11.22
C CYS A 36 7.11 -2.35 -12.15
N PHE A 37 5.90 -2.35 -11.60
CA PHE A 37 4.68 -2.69 -12.36
C PHE A 37 4.42 -1.75 -13.55
N ASP A 38 4.95 -0.53 -13.52
CA ASP A 38 4.85 0.45 -14.61
C ASP A 38 5.69 0.07 -15.86
N GLY A 39 6.53 -0.97 -15.74
CA GLY A 39 7.41 -1.44 -16.81
C GLY A 39 8.53 -0.46 -17.19
N ALA A 40 8.72 0.61 -16.43
CA ALA A 40 9.66 1.69 -16.73
C ALA A 40 10.64 1.97 -15.57
N THR A 41 10.16 1.88 -14.34
CA THR A 41 10.96 2.21 -13.14
C THR A 41 11.74 0.99 -12.65
N MET A 42 13.03 1.17 -12.37
CA MET A 42 13.87 0.15 -11.74
C MET A 42 14.06 0.49 -10.25
N ALA A 43 13.36 -0.22 -9.38
CA ALA A 43 13.53 -0.08 -7.93
C ALA A 43 14.85 -0.71 -7.47
N GLY A 44 15.34 -0.27 -6.32
CA GLY A 44 16.59 -0.72 -5.71
C GLY A 44 17.63 0.41 -5.57
N PRO A 45 18.93 0.07 -5.38
CA PRO A 45 19.99 1.06 -5.30
C PRO A 45 20.16 1.79 -6.63
N GLY A 46 20.02 3.11 -6.59
CA GLY A 46 20.27 4.02 -7.70
C GLY A 46 21.68 4.59 -7.66
N ASP A 47 21.80 5.86 -8.07
CA ASP A 47 23.10 6.51 -8.17
C ASP A 47 23.65 6.96 -6.81
N CYS A 48 24.97 7.12 -6.74
CA CYS A 48 25.65 7.72 -5.60
C CYS A 48 25.50 9.24 -5.67
N ILE A 49 24.71 9.82 -4.77
CA ILE A 49 24.32 11.24 -4.80
C ILE A 49 24.75 11.99 -3.54
N GLN A 50 24.92 13.32 -3.65
CA GLN A 50 25.28 14.19 -2.54
C GLN A 50 24.04 14.91 -1.96
N ASN A 51 23.89 14.91 -0.63
CA ASN A 51 22.85 15.72 0.02
C ASN A 51 23.28 17.20 0.17
N ALA A 52 22.34 18.05 0.61
CA ALA A 52 22.59 19.47 0.86
C ALA A 52 23.64 19.76 1.95
N ALA A 53 23.98 18.79 2.79
CA ALA A 53 25.03 18.88 3.80
C ALA A 53 26.40 18.40 3.28
N GLY A 54 26.51 18.01 2.00
CA GLY A 54 27.75 17.55 1.38
C GLY A 54 28.07 16.07 1.62
N GLN A 55 27.15 15.29 2.18
CA GLN A 55 27.35 13.86 2.45
C GLN A 55 26.88 13.01 1.26
N CYS A 56 27.68 12.01 0.90
CA CYS A 56 27.40 11.08 -0.18
C CYS A 56 26.65 9.85 0.34
N TYR A 57 25.63 9.41 -0.39
CA TYR A 57 24.84 8.22 -0.08
C TYR A 57 24.25 7.60 -1.34
N TRP A 58 23.87 6.33 -1.25
CA TRP A 58 23.16 5.63 -2.31
C TRP A 58 21.70 6.10 -2.36
N GLU A 59 21.27 6.59 -3.51
CA GLU A 59 19.85 6.78 -3.79
C GLU A 59 19.12 5.43 -3.71
N ILE A 60 17.93 5.42 -3.11
CA ILE A 60 17.05 4.25 -3.10
C ILE A 60 15.82 4.58 -3.93
N ILE A 61 15.71 3.95 -5.09
CA ILE A 61 14.57 4.10 -5.99
C ILE A 61 13.48 3.14 -5.51
N THR A 62 12.27 3.66 -5.35
CA THR A 62 11.08 2.89 -4.97
C THR A 62 10.08 2.89 -6.12
N CYS A 63 9.25 1.86 -6.18
CA CYS A 63 8.17 1.81 -7.16
C CYS A 63 7.09 2.85 -6.83
N PRO A 64 6.43 3.43 -7.85
CA PRO A 64 5.29 4.30 -7.61
C PRO A 64 4.17 3.51 -6.90
N ALA A 65 3.42 4.18 -6.01
CA ALA A 65 2.22 3.59 -5.44
C ALA A 65 1.11 3.54 -6.50
N ILE A 66 0.21 2.56 -6.37
CA ILE A 66 -1.03 2.52 -7.14
C ILE A 66 -2.23 2.53 -6.22
N SER A 67 -3.37 2.94 -6.75
CA SER A 67 -4.65 2.93 -6.03
C SER A 67 -5.74 2.24 -6.82
N GLY A 68 -6.61 1.51 -6.13
CA GLY A 68 -7.74 0.80 -6.74
C GLY A 68 -8.53 -0.01 -5.70
N TYR A 69 -9.53 -0.76 -6.15
CA TYR A 69 -10.24 -1.70 -5.31
C TYR A 69 -9.51 -3.04 -5.24
N LEU A 70 -9.27 -3.54 -4.04
CA LEU A 70 -8.82 -4.92 -3.86
C LEU A 70 -10.03 -5.85 -4.06
N ARG A 71 -9.91 -6.80 -4.99
CA ARG A 71 -10.97 -7.74 -5.34
C ARG A 71 -10.45 -9.17 -5.27
N THR A 72 -11.33 -10.09 -4.89
CA THR A 72 -11.06 -11.51 -5.02
C THR A 72 -11.29 -11.97 -6.46
N ILE A 73 -10.61 -13.05 -6.86
CA ILE A 73 -10.74 -13.64 -8.18
C ILE A 73 -11.54 -14.94 -8.05
N GLU A 74 -12.75 -14.97 -8.60
CA GLU A 74 -13.63 -16.15 -8.50
C GLU A 74 -13.20 -17.29 -9.45
N ALA A 75 -12.69 -16.96 -10.64
CA ALA A 75 -12.23 -17.91 -11.63
C ALA A 75 -11.06 -17.34 -12.43
N SER A 76 -9.93 -18.05 -12.42
CA SER A 76 -8.76 -17.70 -13.22
C SER A 76 -8.13 -18.94 -13.81
N PHE A 77 -7.54 -18.77 -14.99
CA PHE A 77 -6.69 -19.79 -15.60
C PHE A 77 -5.41 -20.01 -14.80
N CYS A 78 -4.96 -19.02 -14.02
CA CYS A 78 -3.69 -19.10 -13.32
C CYS A 78 -3.65 -20.18 -12.23
N MET A 79 -4.81 -20.60 -11.71
CA MET A 79 -5.01 -21.76 -10.79
C MET A 79 -3.94 -21.88 -9.68
N ASP A 80 -3.43 -20.75 -9.21
CA ASP A 80 -2.32 -20.62 -8.26
C ASP A 80 -2.63 -19.45 -7.31
N GLU A 81 -1.79 -19.23 -6.29
CA GLU A 81 -1.92 -18.15 -5.31
C GLU A 81 -2.04 -16.76 -5.96
N CYS A 82 -1.37 -16.60 -7.11
CA CYS A 82 -1.42 -15.40 -7.95
C CYS A 82 -2.77 -15.07 -8.56
N SER A 83 -3.76 -15.95 -8.38
CA SER A 83 -5.14 -15.75 -8.79
C SER A 83 -6.12 -15.74 -7.63
N GLN A 84 -5.69 -15.28 -6.46
CA GLN A 84 -6.60 -15.03 -5.35
C GLN A 84 -7.10 -13.58 -5.33
N TYR A 85 -6.20 -12.62 -5.60
CA TYR A 85 -6.50 -11.20 -5.47
C TYR A 85 -6.01 -10.38 -6.66
N HIS A 86 -6.71 -9.28 -6.95
CA HIS A 86 -6.26 -8.27 -7.88
C HIS A 86 -6.67 -6.86 -7.46
N ILE A 87 -5.93 -5.87 -7.95
CA ILE A 87 -6.29 -4.45 -7.85
C ILE A 87 -7.02 -4.04 -9.13
N GLU A 88 -8.24 -3.54 -8.96
CA GLU A 88 -9.10 -2.98 -10.01
C GLU A 88 -9.04 -1.45 -9.97
N THR A 89 -8.59 -0.81 -11.05
CA THR A 89 -8.53 0.66 -11.12
C THR A 89 -9.88 1.27 -11.49
N GLU A 90 -10.19 2.47 -10.98
CA GLU A 90 -11.50 3.12 -11.22
C GLU A 90 -11.66 3.73 -12.62
N ILE A 91 -10.56 4.07 -13.29
CA ILE A 91 -10.58 4.99 -14.43
C ILE A 91 -10.36 4.26 -15.75
N ASP A 92 -9.79 3.05 -15.71
CA ASP A 92 -9.33 2.42 -16.94
C ASP A 92 -9.68 0.94 -17.03
N PRO A 93 -10.81 0.58 -17.67
CA PRO A 93 -11.12 -0.81 -18.00
C PRO A 93 -10.15 -1.42 -19.02
N TYR A 94 -9.21 -0.63 -19.57
CA TYR A 94 -8.23 -1.06 -20.57
C TYR A 94 -6.83 -1.34 -20.00
N PHE A 95 -6.49 -0.83 -18.81
CA PHE A 95 -5.25 -1.20 -18.12
C PHE A 95 -5.33 -2.56 -17.41
N GLY A 96 -6.51 -3.18 -17.38
CA GLY A 96 -6.70 -4.50 -16.78
C GLY A 96 -6.56 -4.47 -15.25
N SER A 97 -6.87 -5.60 -14.64
CA SER A 97 -6.62 -5.84 -13.23
C SER A 97 -5.14 -6.20 -13.01
N ILE A 98 -4.57 -5.72 -11.91
CA ILE A 98 -3.21 -6.10 -11.52
C ILE A 98 -3.31 -7.21 -10.49
N ASN A 99 -2.89 -8.43 -10.85
CA ASN A 99 -2.84 -9.54 -9.91
C ASN A 99 -1.83 -9.26 -8.79
N VAL A 100 -2.22 -9.54 -7.56
CA VAL A 100 -1.40 -9.31 -6.37
C VAL A 100 -1.42 -10.53 -5.45
N ILE A 101 -0.31 -10.72 -4.72
CA ILE A 101 -0.22 -11.72 -3.65
C ILE A 101 0.11 -11.04 -2.32
N PRO A 102 -0.47 -11.51 -1.19
CA PRO A 102 -0.09 -11.04 0.13
C PRO A 102 1.43 -11.19 0.34
N GLY A 103 2.07 -10.15 0.87
CA GLY A 103 3.46 -10.24 1.35
C GLY A 103 3.56 -10.76 2.78
N ASP A 104 4.80 -10.95 3.26
CA ASP A 104 5.11 -11.46 4.61
C ASP A 104 4.56 -10.58 5.76
N SER A 105 4.23 -9.32 5.49
CA SER A 105 3.83 -8.33 6.51
C SER A 105 2.32 -8.26 6.79
N ASN A 106 1.44 -8.92 6.03
CA ASN A 106 -0.02 -8.77 6.17
C ASN A 106 -0.81 -10.02 5.73
N LEU A 107 -0.51 -11.18 6.30
CA LEU A 107 -1.25 -12.43 5.99
C LEU A 107 -2.57 -12.58 6.76
N ASP A 108 -2.72 -11.94 7.92
CA ASP A 108 -3.89 -12.17 8.80
C ASP A 108 -5.02 -11.14 8.63
N ASP A 109 -4.88 -10.15 7.74
CA ASP A 109 -5.77 -8.99 7.68
C ASP A 109 -6.23 -8.59 6.28
N MET A 110 -6.03 -9.46 5.28
CA MET A 110 -6.42 -9.14 3.90
C MET A 110 -7.94 -8.91 3.77
N ASP A 111 -8.73 -9.62 4.58
CA ASP A 111 -10.19 -9.54 4.62
C ASP A 111 -10.69 -8.10 4.87
N SER A 112 -9.96 -7.33 5.70
CA SER A 112 -10.29 -5.92 6.01
C SER A 112 -10.13 -4.98 4.81
N TYR A 113 -9.37 -5.40 3.80
CA TYR A 113 -9.12 -4.64 2.58
C TYR A 113 -9.94 -5.15 1.37
N ILE A 114 -10.55 -6.34 1.44
CA ILE A 114 -11.37 -6.89 0.35
C ILE A 114 -12.56 -5.96 0.07
N ASP A 115 -12.78 -5.68 -1.22
CA ASP A 115 -13.80 -4.78 -1.74
C ASP A 115 -13.66 -3.31 -1.29
N ARG A 116 -12.52 -2.95 -0.67
CA ARG A 116 -12.19 -1.59 -0.25
C ARG A 116 -11.26 -0.91 -1.26
N PHE A 117 -11.31 0.42 -1.29
CA PHE A 117 -10.36 1.22 -2.05
C PHE A 117 -9.06 1.39 -1.25
N VAL A 118 -7.94 1.03 -1.87
CA VAL A 118 -6.64 0.94 -1.24
C VAL A 118 -5.57 1.68 -2.03
N GLU A 119 -4.55 2.14 -1.33
CA GLU A 119 -3.26 2.51 -1.89
C GLU A 119 -2.25 1.41 -1.55
N VAL A 120 -1.55 0.90 -2.56
CA VAL A 120 -0.61 -0.22 -2.41
C VAL A 120 0.75 0.12 -2.99
N ASN A 121 1.78 -0.29 -2.24
CA ASN A 121 3.16 -0.35 -2.71
C ASN A 121 3.44 -1.78 -3.16
N LEU A 122 3.75 -1.92 -4.45
CA LEU A 122 4.04 -3.21 -5.06
C LEU A 122 5.55 -3.47 -5.07
N GLY A 123 5.91 -4.66 -4.62
CA GLY A 123 7.25 -5.19 -4.67
C GLY A 123 7.56 -5.93 -5.97
N PRO A 124 8.50 -6.88 -5.92
CA PRO A 124 8.87 -7.69 -7.07
C PRO A 124 7.69 -8.46 -7.66
N GLN A 125 7.76 -8.68 -8.98
CA GLN A 125 6.83 -9.59 -9.66
C GLN A 125 7.19 -11.05 -9.37
N PHE A 126 6.20 -11.81 -8.95
CA PHE A 126 6.25 -13.25 -8.77
C PHE A 126 5.71 -13.96 -10.02
N SER A 127 6.47 -14.94 -10.53
CA SER A 127 6.08 -15.73 -11.70
C SER A 127 5.41 -17.02 -11.25
N CYS A 128 4.21 -17.25 -11.75
CA CYS A 128 3.35 -18.38 -11.43
C CYS A 128 3.25 -19.27 -12.68
N VAL A 129 2.48 -20.36 -12.62
CA VAL A 129 2.48 -21.36 -13.71
C VAL A 129 2.03 -20.76 -15.05
N GLU A 130 0.92 -20.02 -15.06
CA GLU A 130 0.36 -19.44 -16.28
C GLU A 130 0.29 -17.90 -16.28
N CYS A 131 0.55 -17.26 -15.14
CA CYS A 131 0.50 -15.81 -15.00
C CYS A 131 1.60 -15.31 -14.06
N SER A 132 1.60 -14.00 -13.82
CA SER A 132 2.40 -13.35 -12.77
C SER A 132 1.51 -12.49 -11.88
N ALA A 133 2.00 -12.23 -10.67
CA ALA A 133 1.38 -11.32 -9.71
C ALA A 133 2.46 -10.49 -9.01
N PHE A 134 2.12 -9.33 -8.47
CA PHE A 134 3.05 -8.51 -7.70
C PHE A 134 2.88 -8.77 -6.20
N VAL A 135 4.00 -8.81 -5.46
CA VAL A 135 3.96 -8.91 -4.00
C VAL A 135 3.50 -7.57 -3.42
N ILE A 136 2.56 -7.60 -2.48
CA ILE A 136 2.18 -6.41 -1.71
C ILE A 136 3.24 -6.17 -0.62
N GLU A 137 3.98 -5.07 -0.71
CA GLU A 137 4.91 -4.66 0.36
C GLU A 137 4.17 -3.87 1.45
N GLN A 138 3.23 -3.01 1.04
CA GLN A 138 2.39 -2.23 1.92
C GLN A 138 1.01 -2.02 1.29
N ILE A 139 -0.02 -2.05 2.12
CA ILE A 139 -1.40 -1.76 1.76
C ILE A 139 -1.99 -0.83 2.83
N ASN A 140 -2.69 0.21 2.40
CA ASN A 140 -3.44 1.10 3.28
C ASN A 140 -4.80 1.40 2.67
N LEU A 141 -5.83 1.57 3.50
CA LEU A 141 -7.11 2.10 3.05
C LEU A 141 -6.92 3.55 2.55
N SER A 142 -7.63 3.89 1.49
CA SER A 142 -7.63 5.24 0.91
C SER A 142 -9.06 5.74 0.72
N ASN A 143 -9.25 7.03 0.95
CA ASN A 143 -10.51 7.74 0.69
C ASN A 143 -10.43 8.63 -0.56
N ASN A 144 -9.35 8.53 -1.34
CA ASN A 144 -9.08 9.36 -2.52
C ASN A 144 -9.60 8.71 -3.82
N CYS A 145 -10.71 7.98 -3.77
CA CYS A 145 -11.38 7.50 -4.97
C CYS A 145 -12.03 8.64 -5.76
N GLN A 146 -12.23 8.42 -7.06
CA GLN A 146 -12.90 9.35 -7.95
C GLN A 146 -14.41 9.34 -7.82
N TYR A 147 -14.99 8.19 -7.46
CA TYR A 147 -16.44 7.99 -7.41
C TYR A 147 -16.90 7.60 -6.01
N PRO A 148 -16.87 8.55 -5.05
CA PRO A 148 -17.38 8.29 -3.70
C PRO A 148 -18.90 8.08 -3.74
N VAL A 149 -19.38 7.19 -2.88
CA VAL A 149 -20.81 6.96 -2.66
C VAL A 149 -21.40 8.06 -1.79
N ASP A 150 -22.68 8.40 -2.01
CA ASP A 150 -23.40 9.37 -1.20
C ASP A 150 -24.20 8.65 -0.10
N CYS A 151 -23.70 8.69 1.13
CA CYS A 151 -24.29 8.01 2.28
C CYS A 151 -25.40 8.82 2.92
N PHE A 152 -26.45 8.14 3.40
CA PHE A 152 -27.56 8.82 4.09
C PHE A 152 -27.15 9.44 5.44
N GLN A 153 -26.18 8.83 6.12
CA GLN A 153 -25.57 9.31 7.36
C GLN A 153 -24.06 9.10 7.30
N ASP A 154 -23.34 9.86 8.12
CA ASP A 154 -21.91 9.68 8.31
C ASP A 154 -21.62 8.35 9.05
N PRO A 155 -20.83 7.43 8.47
CA PRO A 155 -20.46 6.16 9.10
C PRO A 155 -19.91 6.31 10.51
N CYS A 156 -19.05 7.30 10.76
CA CYS A 156 -18.44 7.52 12.08
C CYS A 156 -19.42 8.05 13.13
N LEU A 157 -20.65 8.43 12.75
CA LEU A 157 -21.71 8.82 13.68
C LEU A 157 -22.64 7.66 14.03
N VAL A 158 -22.63 6.59 13.25
CA VAL A 158 -23.57 5.46 13.39
C VAL A 158 -22.89 4.15 13.77
N GLU A 159 -21.60 4.01 13.50
CA GLU A 159 -20.78 2.87 13.91
C GLU A 159 -19.93 3.21 15.13
N THR A 160 -19.47 2.18 15.85
CA THR A 160 -18.57 2.32 16.99
C THR A 160 -17.56 1.18 17.02
N CYS A 161 -16.42 1.41 17.68
CA CYS A 161 -15.40 0.39 17.94
C CYS A 161 -15.26 0.17 19.47
N PRO A 162 -16.08 -0.69 20.09
CA PRO A 162 -16.16 -0.83 21.55
C PRO A 162 -14.86 -1.28 22.22
N ALA A 163 -14.07 -2.14 21.56
CA ALA A 163 -12.76 -2.56 22.06
C ALA A 163 -11.75 -1.40 22.16
N TYR A 164 -11.95 -0.35 21.34
CA TYR A 164 -11.08 0.81 21.26
C TYR A 164 -11.90 2.11 21.27
N PRO A 165 -12.50 2.49 22.42
CA PRO A 165 -13.41 3.64 22.50
C PRO A 165 -12.73 5.00 22.28
N ASN A 166 -11.40 5.03 22.26
CA ASN A 166 -10.60 6.21 21.98
C ASN A 166 -9.93 6.15 20.59
N ALA A 167 -10.32 5.20 19.73
CA ALA A 167 -9.83 5.13 18.37
C ALA A 167 -10.28 6.37 17.58
N ASP A 168 -9.43 6.80 16.65
CA ASP A 168 -9.81 7.85 15.70
C ASP A 168 -10.63 7.21 14.57
N CYS A 169 -11.80 7.77 14.27
CA CYS A 169 -12.68 7.26 13.24
C CYS A 169 -12.58 8.13 11.99
N VAL A 170 -12.35 7.50 10.85
CA VAL A 170 -12.31 8.14 9.53
C VAL A 170 -13.41 7.57 8.66
N SER A 171 -14.31 8.45 8.22
CA SER A 171 -15.38 8.09 7.29
C SER A 171 -14.81 7.88 5.89
N ASN A 172 -15.05 6.71 5.32
CA ASN A 172 -14.60 6.36 3.99
C ASN A 172 -15.81 6.04 3.10
N TYR A 173 -15.88 6.75 1.97
CA TYR A 173 -17.00 6.72 1.04
C TYR A 173 -16.66 5.99 -0.27
N CYS A 174 -15.52 5.32 -0.34
CA CYS A 174 -15.09 4.60 -1.53
C CYS A 174 -15.64 3.18 -1.53
N GLY A 175 -16.45 2.84 -2.53
CA GLY A 175 -17.11 1.53 -2.66
C GLY A 175 -18.30 1.31 -1.71
N GLY A 176 -18.41 2.10 -0.64
CA GLY A 176 -19.45 1.98 0.37
C GLY A 176 -19.33 3.03 1.47
N CYS A 177 -20.19 2.92 2.49
CA CYS A 177 -20.22 3.78 3.66
C CYS A 177 -19.48 3.08 4.80
N HIS A 178 -18.20 3.38 5.01
CA HIS A 178 -17.36 2.68 5.96
C HIS A 178 -16.87 3.60 7.08
N ALA A 179 -16.82 3.09 8.31
CA ALA A 179 -16.15 3.72 9.45
C ALA A 179 -14.82 3.00 9.71
N ASP A 180 -13.71 3.62 9.32
CA ASP A 180 -12.37 3.05 9.50
C ASP A 180 -11.75 3.57 10.81
N TYR A 181 -11.34 2.67 11.71
CA TYR A 181 -10.81 3.04 13.03
C TYR A 181 -9.30 2.90 13.08
N TYR A 182 -8.63 3.91 13.63
CA TYR A 182 -7.18 3.95 13.74
C TYR A 182 -6.73 4.13 15.18
N ASN A 183 -5.63 3.46 15.53
CA ASN A 183 -4.99 3.65 16.83
C ASN A 183 -4.15 4.94 16.84
N ILE A 184 -3.56 5.28 17.99
CA ILE A 184 -2.72 6.48 18.16
C ILE A 184 -1.47 6.53 17.25
N ASN A 185 -1.06 5.39 16.70
CA ASN A 185 0.06 5.27 15.78
C ASN A 185 -0.39 5.33 14.31
N GLY A 186 -1.68 5.54 14.04
CA GLY A 186 -2.25 5.56 12.69
C GLY A 186 -2.36 4.19 12.05
N GLN A 187 -2.32 3.09 12.82
CA GLN A 187 -2.54 1.75 12.30
C GLN A 187 -4.02 1.41 12.34
N LEU A 188 -4.51 0.75 11.28
CA LEU A 188 -5.89 0.30 11.18
C LEU A 188 -6.19 -0.71 12.29
N ILE A 189 -7.33 -0.53 12.95
CA ILE A 189 -7.89 -1.44 13.94
C ILE A 189 -8.91 -2.31 13.23
N THR A 190 -8.69 -3.63 13.24
CA THR A 190 -9.54 -4.60 12.54
C THR A 190 -10.33 -5.50 13.50
N ASP A 191 -10.07 -5.37 14.80
CA ASP A 191 -10.67 -6.13 15.89
C ASP A 191 -11.50 -5.24 16.83
N CYS A 192 -12.55 -4.59 16.30
CA CYS A 192 -13.38 -3.70 17.11
C CYS A 192 -14.17 -4.37 18.25
N GLY A 193 -14.20 -5.71 18.27
CA GLY A 193 -14.90 -6.53 19.26
C GLY A 193 -16.41 -6.40 19.12
N ASP A 194 -17.09 -7.50 18.80
CA ASP A 194 -18.55 -7.51 18.85
C ASP A 194 -19.01 -7.33 20.30
N THR A 195 -19.93 -6.40 20.55
CA THR A 195 -20.64 -6.30 21.84
C THR A 195 -21.57 -7.49 22.08
N SER A 196 -21.85 -8.32 21.07
CA SER A 196 -22.71 -9.50 21.23
C SER A 196 -21.90 -10.78 21.43
N SER A 197 -21.79 -11.23 22.68
CA SER A 197 -21.37 -12.60 23.00
C SER A 197 -22.56 -13.39 23.55
N CYS A 198 -22.88 -14.55 22.96
CA CYS A 198 -23.81 -15.50 23.59
C CYS A 198 -23.02 -16.25 24.69
N THR A 199 -23.59 -16.39 25.90
CA THR A 199 -22.95 -17.13 27.01
C THR A 199 -23.00 -18.65 26.80
N GLY A 200 -22.15 -19.21 25.93
CA GLY A 200 -22.04 -20.66 25.75
C GLY A 200 -21.26 -21.09 24.51
N ALA A 201 -20.75 -22.33 24.50
CA ALA A 201 -20.06 -22.89 23.33
C ALA A 201 -21.06 -23.17 22.21
N ASN A 202 -21.01 -22.37 21.14
CA ASN A 202 -21.85 -22.54 19.96
C ASN A 202 -21.12 -23.35 18.88
N PRO A 203 -21.65 -24.49 18.39
CA PRO A 203 -21.05 -25.24 17.29
C PRO A 203 -21.30 -24.63 15.88
N ALA A 204 -22.03 -23.52 15.73
CA ALA A 204 -22.17 -22.80 14.45
C ALA A 204 -22.42 -21.30 14.66
N GLY A 205 -21.46 -20.46 14.24
CA GLY A 205 -21.32 -19.04 14.56
C GLY A 205 -22.57 -18.13 14.50
N CYS A 206 -22.49 -17.01 15.21
CA CYS A 206 -23.54 -16.03 15.51
C CYS A 206 -24.04 -15.20 14.31
N PHE A 207 -23.75 -15.59 13.07
CA PHE A 207 -23.91 -14.67 11.94
C PHE A 207 -25.26 -14.69 11.24
N GLN A 208 -26.20 -15.57 11.58
CA GLN A 208 -27.52 -15.60 10.93
C GLN A 208 -28.61 -16.23 11.83
N ASN A 209 -29.42 -15.42 12.53
CA ASN A 209 -30.72 -15.77 13.19
C ASN A 209 -30.77 -15.89 14.73
N GLY A 210 -29.99 -15.10 15.48
CA GLY A 210 -30.16 -14.96 16.94
C GLY A 210 -29.59 -16.11 17.78
N CYS A 211 -29.46 -15.92 19.11
CA CYS A 211 -28.99 -16.98 20.01
C CYS A 211 -30.04 -18.12 20.11
N PRO A 212 -29.63 -19.38 20.38
CA PRO A 212 -30.55 -20.51 20.52
C PRO A 212 -31.59 -20.31 21.65
N ASP A 213 -32.72 -21.03 21.61
CA ASP A 213 -33.74 -21.00 22.67
C ASP A 213 -33.11 -21.17 24.07
N GLY A 214 -33.26 -20.16 24.92
CA GLY A 214 -32.70 -20.13 26.29
C GLY A 214 -31.42 -19.32 26.45
N TYR A 215 -30.91 -18.71 25.38
CA TYR A 215 -29.80 -17.77 25.40
C TYR A 215 -30.28 -16.38 24.94
N GLU A 216 -29.94 -15.35 25.71
CA GLU A 216 -30.21 -13.96 25.36
C GLU A 216 -28.93 -13.32 24.83
N CYS A 217 -29.06 -12.46 23.82
CA CYS A 217 -27.99 -11.54 23.46
C CYS A 217 -27.76 -10.63 24.67
N ILE A 218 -26.53 -10.61 25.18
CA ILE A 218 -26.14 -9.61 26.17
C ILE A 218 -25.49 -8.49 25.38
N ASP A 219 -26.15 -7.33 25.36
CA ASP A 219 -25.52 -6.07 25.03
C ASP A 219 -24.90 -5.55 26.34
N ASP A 220 -23.57 -5.57 26.45
CA ASP A 220 -22.86 -4.88 27.53
C ASP A 220 -22.67 -3.38 27.22
#